data_AF-A0A9X1H641-F1
#
_entry.id   AF-A0A9X1H641-F1
#
_cell.length_a   1.000
_cell.length_b   1.000
_cell.length_c   1.000
_cell.angle_alpha   90.00
_cell.angle_beta   90.00
_cell.angle_gamma   90.00
#
_symmetry.space_group_name_H-M   'P 1'
#
loop_
_entity.id
_entity.type
_entity.pdbx_description
1 polymer ?
#
loop_
_entity_poly.entity_id
_entity_poly.type
_entity_poly.pdbx_seq_one_letter_code
_entity_poly.pdbx_strand_id
1 'polypeptide(L)'
;MSKLINNSNFKEDNSHNQKAYEFINKHLPSTYVDLTISCILKKGHMAPPKALIRNVRNRTIFRNDILLALVEVAHENKLAVERIKLLTS
;
A
#
# COMPACT_ATOMS: atom_id res chain seq x y z
N MET A 1 -6.71 15.84 -30.01
CA MET A 1 -6.04 15.85 -28.70
C MET A 1 -7.09 15.74 -27.61
N SER A 2 -7.26 14.54 -27.05
CA SER A 2 -8.26 14.30 -26.00
C SER A 2 -7.81 14.98 -24.71
N LYS A 3 -8.61 15.94 -24.24
CA LYS A 3 -8.40 16.63 -22.97
C LYS A 3 -8.61 15.63 -21.84
N LEU A 4 -7.53 15.30 -21.12
CA LEU A 4 -7.58 14.56 -19.86
C LEU A 4 -8.28 15.45 -18.83
N ILE A 5 -9.53 15.12 -18.52
CA ILE A 5 -10.31 15.79 -17.48
C ILE A 5 -9.70 15.32 -16.15
N ASN A 6 -8.84 16.14 -15.57
CA ASN A 6 -8.38 15.98 -14.19
C ASN A 6 -9.60 16.14 -13.29
N ASN A 7 -10.16 15.02 -12.83
CA ASN A 7 -11.22 15.01 -11.83
C ASN A 7 -10.61 15.41 -10.48
N SER A 8 -10.38 16.71 -10.29
CA SER A 8 -10.00 17.32 -9.02
C SER A 8 -11.23 17.38 -8.12
N ASN A 9 -11.66 16.22 -7.61
CA ASN A 9 -12.58 16.09 -6.49
C ASN A 9 -11.86 15.42 -5.31
N PHE A 10 -10.68 15.94 -4.96
CA PHE A 10 -10.01 15.61 -3.71
C PHE A 10 -10.65 16.47 -2.61
N LYS A 11 -11.87 16.11 -2.21
CA LYS A 11 -12.50 16.68 -1.01
C LYS A 11 -11.71 16.23 0.23
N GLU A 12 -11.58 17.17 1.16
CA GLU A 12 -10.71 17.19 2.34
C GLU A 12 -11.00 16.15 3.45
N ASP A 13 -11.52 14.96 3.12
CA ASP A 13 -11.88 13.91 4.11
C ASP A 13 -10.85 12.75 4.22
N ASN A 14 -9.63 12.94 3.73
CA ASN A 14 -8.64 11.85 3.56
C ASN A 14 -7.65 11.63 4.73
N SER A 15 -8.02 11.99 5.97
CA SER A 15 -7.20 11.75 7.18
C SER A 15 -6.69 10.30 7.28
N HIS A 16 -7.56 9.32 7.01
CA HIS A 16 -7.22 7.90 7.10
C HIS A 16 -6.25 7.44 6.02
N ASN A 17 -6.44 7.90 4.78
CA ASN A 17 -5.58 7.55 3.66
C ASN A 17 -4.19 8.19 3.79
N GLN A 18 -4.13 9.43 4.26
CA GLN A 18 -2.87 10.11 4.55
C GLN A 18 -2.06 9.35 5.63
N LYS A 19 -2.71 8.95 6.73
CA LYS A 19 -2.09 8.12 7.78
C LYS A 19 -1.63 6.77 7.25
N ALA A 20 -2.42 6.13 6.37
CA ALA A 20 -2.03 4.87 5.74
C ALA A 20 -0.75 5.02 4.91
N TYR A 21 -0.64 6.07 4.11
CA TYR A 21 0.57 6.33 3.33
C TYR A 21 1.78 6.67 4.19
N GLU A 22 1.61 7.42 5.28
CA GLU A 22 2.69 7.70 6.23
C GLU A 22 3.19 6.40 6.89
N PHE A 23 2.28 5.53 7.30
CA PHE A 23 2.61 4.22 7.87
C PHE A 23 3.35 3.33 6.86
N ILE A 24 2.82 3.25 5.63
CA ILE A 24 3.46 2.55 4.51
C ILE A 24 4.88 3.08 4.29
N ASN A 25 5.08 4.39 4.17
CA ASN A 25 6.41 4.95 3.91
C ASN A 25 7.44 4.60 4.99
N LYS A 26 7.00 4.38 6.23
CA LYS A 26 7.88 4.04 7.35
C LYS A 26 8.20 2.55 7.46
N HIS A 27 7.24 1.68 7.12
CA HIS A 27 7.30 0.26 7.45
C HIS A 27 7.23 -0.67 6.24
N LEU A 28 7.04 -0.15 5.03
CA LEU A 28 6.95 -0.98 3.84
C LEU A 28 8.36 -1.49 3.42
N PRO A 29 8.55 -2.81 3.27
CA PRO A 29 9.83 -3.37 2.85
C PRO A 29 10.09 -3.14 1.35
N SER A 30 11.34 -3.29 0.88
CA SER A 30 11.66 -3.15 -0.55
C SER A 30 10.97 -4.20 -1.45
N THR A 31 10.67 -5.37 -0.89
CA THR A 31 9.99 -6.50 -1.55
C THR A 31 8.46 -6.38 -1.54
N TYR A 32 7.91 -5.22 -1.17
CA TYR A 32 6.47 -5.03 -0.94
C TYR A 32 5.58 -5.42 -2.11
N VAL A 33 6.03 -5.24 -3.36
CA VAL A 33 5.20 -5.51 -4.53
C VAL A 33 4.78 -6.99 -4.56
N ASP A 34 5.72 -7.90 -4.36
CA ASP A 34 5.43 -9.34 -4.41
C ASP A 34 4.70 -9.81 -3.14
N LEU A 35 4.98 -9.19 -1.99
CA LEU A 35 4.25 -9.44 -0.74
C LEU A 35 2.79 -8.96 -0.82
N THR A 36 2.54 -7.80 -1.42
CA THR A 36 1.18 -7.27 -1.64
C THR A 36 0.40 -8.14 -2.60
N ILE A 37 1.02 -8.63 -3.68
CA ILE A 37 0.39 -9.62 -4.57
C ILE A 37 0.01 -10.88 -3.78
N SER A 38 0.93 -11.39 -2.98
CA SER A 38 0.70 -12.59 -2.17
C SER A 38 -0.42 -12.38 -1.14
N CYS A 39 -0.48 -11.20 -0.50
CA CYS A 39 -1.53 -10.82 0.43
C CYS A 39 -2.90 -10.79 -0.28
N ILE A 40 -2.98 -10.19 -1.46
CA ILE A 40 -4.22 -10.08 -2.23
C ILE A 40 -4.68 -11.46 -2.72
N LEU A 41 -3.77 -12.30 -3.19
CA LEU A 41 -4.05 -13.68 -3.59
C LEU A 41 -4.56 -14.53 -2.43
N LYS A 42 -3.96 -14.40 -1.23
CA LYS A 42 -4.42 -15.10 -0.01
C LYS A 42 -5.86 -14.74 0.36
N LYS A 43 -6.31 -13.53 0.02
CA LYS A 43 -7.69 -13.08 0.23
C LYS A 43 -8.67 -13.55 -0.86
N GLY A 44 -8.21 -14.34 -1.83
CA GLY A 44 -9.04 -14.88 -2.91
C GLY A 44 -9.30 -13.89 -4.05
N HIS A 45 -8.58 -12.77 -4.10
CA HIS A 45 -8.69 -11.79 -5.18
C HIS A 45 -7.66 -12.07 -6.28
N MET A 46 -7.96 -11.63 -7.51
CA MET A 46 -7.03 -11.73 -8.63
C MET A 46 -5.81 -10.84 -8.39
N ALA A 47 -4.61 -11.35 -8.72
CA ALA A 47 -3.37 -10.60 -8.59
C ALA A 47 -3.41 -9.32 -9.45
N PRO A 48 -3.29 -8.12 -8.86
CA PRO A 48 -3.20 -6.90 -9.63
C PRO A 48 -1.84 -6.80 -10.35
N PRO A 49 -1.76 -6.08 -11.47
CA PRO A 49 -0.49 -5.83 -12.13
C PRO A 49 0.51 -5.13 -11.21
N LYS A 50 1.80 -5.48 -11.28
CA LYS A 50 2.87 -4.83 -10.48
C LYS A 50 2.88 -3.31 -10.65
N ALA A 51 2.60 -2.82 -11.85
CA ALA A 51 2.49 -1.39 -12.13
C ALA A 51 1.35 -0.72 -11.35
N LEU A 52 0.22 -1.39 -11.18
CA LEU A 52 -0.93 -0.86 -10.45
C LEU A 52 -0.60 -0.68 -8.96
N ILE A 53 0.10 -1.64 -8.36
CA ILE A 53 0.56 -1.55 -6.95
C ILE A 53 1.50 -0.36 -6.76
N ARG A 54 2.48 -0.19 -7.68
CA ARG A 54 3.41 0.96 -7.64
C ARG A 54 2.68 2.28 -7.80
N ASN A 55 1.69 2.35 -8.69
CA ASN A 55 0.90 3.56 -8.93
C ASN A 55 0.04 3.93 -7.71
N VAL A 56 -0.51 2.94 -7.00
CA VAL A 56 -1.23 3.16 -5.74
C VAL A 56 -0.27 3.66 -4.65
N ARG A 57 0.89 3.01 -4.48
CA ARG A 57 1.93 3.47 -3.54
C ARG A 57 2.38 4.91 -3.84
N ASN A 58 2.52 5.26 -5.11
CA ASN A 58 2.92 6.60 -5.56
C ASN A 58 1.76 7.60 -5.60
N ARG A 59 0.57 7.24 -5.08
CA ARG A 59 -0.63 8.08 -5.04
C ARG A 59 -1.13 8.55 -6.41
N THR A 60 -0.72 7.88 -7.48
CA THR A 60 -1.13 8.20 -8.87
C THR A 60 -2.52 7.65 -9.18
N ILE A 61 -2.89 6.52 -8.58
CA ILE A 61 -4.20 5.87 -8.74
C ILE A 61 -4.76 5.56 -7.35
N PHE A 62 -6.06 5.73 -7.19
CA PHE A 62 -6.75 5.43 -5.94
C PHE A 62 -7.48 4.09 -6.02
N ARG A 63 -6.96 3.09 -5.28
CA ARG A 63 -7.55 1.74 -5.16
C ARG A 63 -7.44 1.28 -3.71
N ASN A 64 -8.56 1.32 -2.99
CA ASN A 64 -8.61 1.03 -1.55
C ASN A 64 -8.21 -0.40 -1.20
N ASP A 65 -8.56 -1.37 -2.05
CA ASP A 65 -8.19 -2.78 -1.90
C ASP A 65 -6.65 -2.95 -1.89
N ILE A 66 -5.96 -2.29 -2.82
CA ILE A 66 -4.51 -2.34 -2.92
C ILE A 66 -3.86 -1.54 -1.79
N LEU A 67 -4.42 -0.38 -1.44
CA LEU A 67 -3.93 0.43 -0.32
C LEU A 67 -4.02 -0.35 1.00
N LEU A 68 -5.13 -1.03 1.25
CA LEU A 68 -5.32 -1.87 2.43
C LEU A 68 -4.28 -3.01 2.46
N ALA A 69 -4.07 -3.68 1.34
CA ALA A 69 -3.06 -4.73 1.25
C ALA A 69 -1.62 -4.20 1.46
N LEU A 70 -1.31 -2.98 1.01
CA LEU A 70 -0.03 -2.33 1.30
C LEU A 70 0.14 -2.02 2.79
N VAL A 71 -0.92 -1.57 3.47
CA VAL A 71 -0.90 -1.33 4.92
C VAL A 71 -0.68 -2.63 5.68
N GLU A 72 -1.34 -3.72 5.30
CA GLU A 72 -1.16 -5.04 5.93
C GLU A 72 0.28 -5.54 5.79
N VAL A 73 0.85 -5.47 4.59
CA VAL A 73 2.26 -5.83 4.37
C VAL A 73 3.21 -4.97 5.20
N ALA A 74 2.96 -3.66 5.29
CA ALA A 74 3.74 -2.77 6.13
C ALA A 74 3.61 -3.14 7.62
N HIS A 75 2.42 -3.54 8.07
CA HIS A 75 2.17 -3.95 9.44
C HIS A 75 2.86 -5.26 9.80
N GLU A 76 2.77 -6.28 8.93
CA GLU A 76 3.50 -7.54 9.11
C GLU A 76 5.02 -7.32 9.16
N ASN A 77 5.55 -6.45 8.29
CA ASN A 77 6.97 -6.11 8.30
C ASN A 77 7.38 -5.40 9.60
N LYS A 78 6.58 -4.44 10.09
CA LYS A 78 6.83 -3.78 11.38
C LYS A 78 6.92 -4.81 12.51
N LEU A 79 5.96 -5.72 12.61
CA LEU A 79 5.95 -6.77 13.65
C LEU A 79 7.16 -7.71 13.53
N ALA A 80 7.53 -8.09 12.31
CA ALA A 80 8.72 -8.92 12.08
C ALA A 80 10.00 -8.23 12.57
N VAL A 81 10.17 -6.94 12.25
CA VAL A 81 11.30 -6.14 12.70
C VAL A 81 11.32 -5.98 14.23
N GLU A 82 10.16 -5.76 14.85
CA GLU A 82 10.05 -5.66 16.32
C GLU A 82 10.40 -6.99 17.01
N ARG A 83 9.96 -8.12 16.47
CA ARG A 83 10.32 -9.45 16.98
C ARG A 83 11.82 -9.72 16.86
N ILE A 84 12.45 -9.35 15.74
CA ILE A 84 13.90 -9.51 15.56
C ILE A 84 14.65 -8.67 16.60
N LYS A 85 14.23 -7.42 16.82
CA LYS A 85 14.87 -6.54 17.83
C LYS A 85 14.85 -7.16 19.23
N LEU A 86 13.72 -7.72 19.64
CA LEU A 86 13.56 -8.37 20.94
C LEU A 86 14.45 -9.62 21.12
N LEU A 87 14.81 -10.31 20.04
CA LEU A 87 15.71 -11.47 20.09
C LEU A 87 17.19 -11.08 20.13
N THR A 88 17.50 -9.84 19.74
CA THR A 88 18.88 -9.33 19.62
C THR A 88 19.27 -8.34 20.72
N SER A 89 18.34 -7.98 21.61
CA SER A 89 18.57 -7.12 22.79
C SER A 89 18.67 -7.98 24.04
#